data_AF-A0A2V9PJA6-F1
#
_entry.id   AF-A0A2V9PJA6-F1
#
_cell.length_a   1.000
_cell.length_b   1.000
_cell.length_c   1.000
_cell.angle_alpha   90.00
_cell.angle_beta   90.00
_cell.angle_gamma   90.00
#
_symmetry.space_group_name_H-M   'P 1'
#
loop_
_entity.id
_entity.type
_entity.pdbx_description
1 polymer ?
#
loop_
_entity_poly.entity_id
_entity_poly.type
_entity_poly.pdbx_seq_one_letter_code
_entity_poly.pdbx_strand_id
1 'polypeptide(L)'
;MRYHERMIMLSVLDQQWKDHLLNMDHLKEGIGLRSYGQKDPLVEYKRESFDMFEDMMRRFQEDTTRYLYLMQIIRRGDEGRVGPAGGGPQDQDQGGPAGVPVIRSGGGTDGNGRRPPQSVATSMDDLEEAFQRRKRRELEQARMAGAGDRQPVQQVIRGAAKVGRNDPCPCGSGKKYKKCCGANA
;
A
#
# COMPACT_ATOMS: atom_id res chain seq x y z
N MET A 1 -12.16 13.87 -5.39
CA MET A 1 -11.09 14.87 -5.53
C MET A 1 -10.32 15.07 -4.23
N ARG A 2 -10.91 15.66 -3.17
CA ARG A 2 -10.22 15.87 -1.87
C ARG A 2 -9.54 14.65 -1.23
N TYR A 3 -10.10 13.45 -1.41
CA TYR A 3 -9.48 12.21 -0.93
C TYR A 3 -8.18 11.89 -1.67
N HIS A 4 -8.22 11.93 -3.01
CA HIS A 4 -7.04 11.68 -3.85
C HIS A 4 -5.98 12.78 -3.65
N GLU A 5 -6.38 14.05 -3.53
CA GLU A 5 -5.44 15.15 -3.20
C GLU A 5 -4.67 14.87 -1.89
N ARG A 6 -5.39 14.46 -0.84
CA ARG A 6 -4.78 14.11 0.46
C ARG A 6 -3.86 12.89 0.34
N MET A 7 -4.27 11.88 -0.42
CA MET A 7 -3.49 10.67 -0.64
C MET A 7 -2.18 10.98 -1.38
N ILE A 8 -2.24 11.80 -2.43
CA ILE A 8 -1.07 12.26 -3.18
C ILE A 8 -0.13 13.04 -2.26
N MET A 9 -0.65 14.03 -1.54
CA MET A 9 0.16 14.83 -0.60
C MET A 9 0.88 13.94 0.43
N LEU A 10 0.16 13.01 1.05
CA LEU A 10 0.75 12.12 2.05
C LEU A 10 1.79 11.18 1.45
N SER A 11 1.54 10.63 0.26
CA SER A 11 2.49 9.75 -0.43
C SER A 11 3.77 10.48 -0.82
N VAL A 12 3.67 11.69 -1.37
CA VAL A 12 4.83 12.49 -1.78
C VAL A 12 5.63 12.92 -0.56
N LEU A 13 4.94 13.35 0.51
CA LEU A 13 5.58 13.75 1.76
C LEU A 13 6.34 12.59 2.41
N ASP A 14 5.73 11.41 2.50
CA ASP A 14 6.36 10.23 3.12
C ASP A 14 7.61 9.78 2.35
N GLN A 15 7.58 9.83 1.01
CA GLN A 15 8.74 9.48 0.19
C GLN A 15 9.89 10.49 0.39
N GLN A 16 9.61 11.79 0.22
CA GLN A 16 10.61 12.85 0.37
C GLN A 16 11.19 12.90 1.78
N TRP A 17 10.37 12.62 2.79
CA TRP A 17 10.81 12.57 4.19
C TRP A 17 11.78 11.42 4.46
N LYS A 18 11.51 10.23 3.93
CA LYS A 18 12.43 9.07 4.06
C LYS A 18 13.78 9.36 3.41
N ASP A 19 13.77 9.94 2.22
CA ASP A 19 14.99 10.31 1.50
C ASP A 19 15.76 11.41 2.28
N HIS A 20 15.05 12.37 2.89
CA HIS A 20 15.66 13.37 3.76
C HIS A 20 16.28 12.75 5.02
N LEU A 21 15.60 11.82 5.70
CA LEU A 21 16.16 11.14 6.88
C LEU A 21 17.44 10.38 6.54
N LEU A 22 17.47 9.68 5.40
CA LEU A 22 18.67 9.00 4.92
C LEU A 22 19.82 9.99 4.67
N ASN A 23 19.53 11.12 4.02
CA ASN A 23 20.52 12.18 3.80
C ASN A 23 21.03 12.78 5.12
N MET A 24 20.16 12.93 6.13
CA MET A 24 20.55 13.40 7.45
C MET A 24 21.46 12.43 8.19
N ASP A 25 21.26 11.13 8.03
CA ASP A 25 22.15 10.14 8.64
C ASP A 25 23.52 10.13 7.94
N HIS A 26 23.58 10.24 6.61
CA HIS A 26 24.86 10.45 5.90
C HIS A 26 25.56 11.75 6.31
N LEU A 27 24.79 12.84 6.51
CA LEU A 27 25.33 14.11 6.99
C LEU A 27 25.96 13.93 8.38
N LYS A 28 25.27 13.23 9.30
CA LYS A 28 25.76 12.95 10.66
C LYS A 28 27.10 12.23 10.65
N GLU A 29 27.24 11.22 9.80
CA GLU A 29 28.48 10.45 9.66
C GLU A 29 29.63 11.31 9.10
N GLY A 30 29.32 12.29 8.22
CA GLY A 30 30.31 13.15 7.56
C GLY A 30 30.80 14.37 8.37
N ILE A 31 30.09 14.82 9.40
CA ILE A 31 30.46 16.03 10.18
C ILE A 31 31.75 15.82 10.98
N GLY A 32 32.05 14.57 11.35
CA GLY A 32 33.29 14.24 12.08
C GLY A 32 34.53 14.76 11.35
N LEU A 33 34.54 14.70 10.02
CA LEU A 33 35.63 15.18 9.18
C LEU A 33 35.69 16.71 9.04
N ARG A 34 34.58 17.42 9.27
CA ARG A 34 34.52 18.89 9.20
C ARG A 34 35.10 19.57 10.44
N SER A 35 35.14 18.86 11.56
CA SER A 35 35.76 19.35 12.80
C SER A 35 37.26 19.63 12.66
N TYR A 36 37.94 19.04 11.67
CA TYR A 36 39.32 19.37 11.31
C TYR A 36 39.48 20.82 10.82
N GLY A 37 38.41 21.46 10.33
CA GLY A 37 38.42 22.84 9.86
C GLY A 37 38.22 23.91 10.94
N GLN A 38 38.30 23.56 12.23
CA GLN A 38 38.05 24.45 13.38
C GLN A 38 36.66 25.10 13.41
N LYS A 39 35.73 24.62 12.59
CA LYS A 39 34.33 25.04 12.66
C LYS A 39 33.58 24.16 13.64
N ASP A 40 32.63 24.75 14.35
CA ASP A 40 31.78 24.02 15.27
C ASP A 40 30.93 22.98 14.51
N PRO A 41 31.12 21.68 14.75
CA PRO A 41 30.44 20.62 13.99
C PRO A 41 28.92 20.68 14.15
N LEU A 42 28.45 21.10 15.32
CA LEU A 42 27.02 21.25 15.60
C LEU A 42 26.37 22.38 14.80
N VAL A 43 27.11 23.47 14.55
CA VAL A 43 26.58 24.64 13.82
C VAL A 43 26.50 24.32 12.33
N GLU A 44 27.53 23.69 11.78
CA GLU A 44 27.55 23.24 10.38
C GLU A 44 26.46 22.19 10.13
N TYR A 45 26.27 21.23 11.04
CA TYR A 45 25.16 20.28 10.96
C TYR A 45 23.80 20.98 10.89
N LYS A 46 23.53 21.89 11.83
CA LYS A 46 22.25 22.61 11.88
C LYS A 46 22.01 23.43 10.61
N ARG A 47 23.05 24.07 10.09
CA ARG A 47 22.96 24.84 8.85
C ARG A 47 22.66 23.94 7.65
N GLU A 48 23.48 22.93 7.40
CA GLU A 48 23.30 22.06 6.23
C GLU A 48 22.02 21.23 6.30
N SER A 49 21.64 20.77 7.51
CA SER A 49 20.37 20.06 7.71
C SER A 49 19.16 20.94 7.40
N PHE A 50 19.21 22.21 7.78
CA PHE A 50 18.13 23.16 7.50
C PHE A 50 18.06 23.51 6.01
N ASP A 51 19.20 23.74 5.36
CA ASP A 51 19.26 24.00 3.91
C ASP A 51 18.68 22.83 3.11
N MET A 52 19.04 21.58 3.47
CA MET A 52 18.46 20.37 2.86
C MET A 52 16.95 20.23 3.12
N PHE A 53 16.47 20.67 4.28
CA PHE A 53 15.05 20.64 4.61
C PHE A 53 14.24 21.66 3.80
N GLU A 54 14.74 22.88 3.63
CA GLU A 54 14.10 23.90 2.78
C GLU A 54 14.00 23.43 1.33
N ASP A 55 15.07 22.84 0.80
CA ASP A 55 15.08 22.25 -0.53
C ASP A 55 14.09 21.09 -0.67
N MET A 56 14.00 20.21 0.32
CA MET A 56 13.00 19.14 0.36
C MET A 56 11.58 19.71 0.33
N MET A 57 11.31 20.74 1.13
CA MET A 57 9.99 21.37 1.21
C MET A 57 9.58 22.03 -0.12
N ARG A 58 10.53 22.67 -0.81
CA ARG A 58 10.30 23.26 -2.13
C ARG A 58 9.95 22.19 -3.17
N ARG A 59 10.73 21.10 -3.23
CA ARG A 59 10.45 19.96 -4.09
C ARG A 59 9.11 19.32 -3.79
N PHE A 60 8.75 19.17 -2.51
CA PHE A 60 7.44 18.65 -2.10
C PHE A 60 6.27 19.48 -2.67
N GLN A 61 6.38 20.81 -2.63
CA GLN A 61 5.34 21.69 -3.18
C GLN A 61 5.24 21.58 -4.71
N GLU A 62 6.39 21.58 -5.39
CA GLU A 62 6.47 21.41 -6.85
C GLU A 62 5.92 20.05 -7.30
N ASP A 63 6.30 18.97 -6.63
CA ASP A 63 5.84 17.63 -6.96
C ASP A 63 4.35 17.46 -6.68
N THR A 64 3.87 17.95 -5.53
CA THR A 64 2.44 17.90 -5.20
C THR A 64 1.61 18.62 -6.25
N THR A 65 2.00 19.85 -6.63
CA THR A 65 1.28 20.59 -7.67
C THR A 65 1.35 19.88 -9.01
N ARG A 66 2.52 19.39 -9.42
CA ARG A 66 2.71 18.63 -10.66
C ARG A 66 1.80 17.40 -10.71
N TYR A 67 1.79 16.57 -9.68
CA TYR A 67 0.94 15.36 -9.64
C TYR A 67 -0.55 15.70 -9.69
N LEU A 68 -0.97 16.78 -9.03
CA LEU A 68 -2.36 17.25 -9.12
C LEU A 68 -2.75 17.68 -10.54
N TYR A 69 -1.85 18.34 -11.28
CA TYR A 69 -2.11 18.74 -12.68
C TYR A 69 -2.09 17.57 -13.66
N LEU A 70 -1.26 16.55 -13.42
CA LEU A 70 -1.16 15.34 -14.25
C LEU A 70 -2.25 14.31 -13.96
N MET A 71 -3.01 14.48 -12.87
CA MET A 71 -4.06 13.55 -12.46
C MET A 71 -5.22 13.55 -13.46
N GLN A 72 -5.36 12.46 -14.22
CA GLN A 72 -6.51 12.23 -15.12
C GLN A 72 -7.57 11.40 -14.40
N ILE A 73 -8.79 11.93 -14.32
CA ILE A 73 -9.94 11.19 -13.81
C ILE A 73 -10.44 10.30 -14.95
N ILE A 74 -9.99 9.05 -14.99
CA ILE A 74 -10.58 8.07 -15.89
C ILE A 74 -12.00 7.77 -15.37
N ARG A 75 -13.00 7.78 -16.24
CA ARG A 75 -14.32 7.26 -15.89
C ARG A 75 -14.33 5.83 -16.39
N ARG A 76 -14.23 4.86 -15.49
CA ARG A 76 -14.34 3.44 -15.86
C ARG A 76 -15.78 3.16 -16.29
N GLY A 77 -16.03 3.28 -17.57
CA GLY A 77 -17.33 2.97 -18.15
C GLY A 77 -17.49 3.54 -19.53
N ASP A 78 -16.89 2.88 -20.52
CA ASP A 78 -17.41 2.75 -21.90
C ASP A 78 -16.80 1.54 -22.66
N GLU A 79 -16.22 0.55 -21.96
CA GLU A 79 -15.77 -0.71 -22.58
C GLU A 79 -16.82 -1.80 -22.36
N GLY A 80 -17.85 -1.85 -23.21
CA GLY A 80 -18.81 -2.96 -23.16
C GLY A 80 -20.13 -2.82 -23.91
N ARG A 81 -20.32 -1.81 -24.76
CA ARG A 81 -21.49 -1.77 -25.66
C ARG A 81 -21.08 -1.57 -27.10
N VAL A 82 -20.29 -2.50 -27.63
CA VAL A 82 -20.30 -2.78 -29.07
C VAL A 82 -21.63 -3.47 -29.34
N GLY A 83 -22.67 -2.69 -29.64
CA GLY A 83 -23.89 -3.23 -30.22
C GLY A 83 -23.57 -3.74 -31.63
N PRO A 84 -24.07 -4.91 -32.06
CA PRO A 84 -23.96 -5.31 -33.45
C PRO A 84 -24.79 -4.32 -34.28
N ALA A 85 -24.10 -3.37 -34.92
CA ALA A 85 -24.69 -2.52 -35.94
C ALA A 85 -24.92 -3.38 -37.18
N GLY A 86 -26.19 -3.56 -37.53
CA GLY A 86 -26.61 -4.30 -38.72
C GLY A 86 -26.13 -3.64 -40.00
N GLY A 87 -25.70 -4.47 -40.94
CA GLY A 87 -25.65 -4.15 -42.36
C GLY A 87 -26.34 -5.28 -43.12
N GLY A 88 -27.58 -5.06 -43.55
CA GLY A 88 -28.14 -5.75 -44.72
C GLY A 88 -27.62 -5.08 -46.00
N PRO A 89 -27.62 -5.77 -47.14
CA PRO A 89 -28.85 -5.80 -47.94
C PRO A 89 -29.23 -7.19 -48.51
N GLN A 90 -30.47 -7.20 -49.01
CA GLN A 90 -31.38 -8.28 -49.42
C GLN A 90 -30.89 -9.12 -50.62
N ASP A 91 -31.35 -10.39 -50.72
CA ASP A 91 -31.96 -10.90 -51.96
C ASP A 91 -32.73 -12.24 -51.79
N GLN A 92 -33.98 -12.23 -52.28
CA GLN A 92 -34.86 -13.28 -52.86
C GLN A 92 -35.22 -14.54 -52.03
N ASP A 93 -36.43 -14.66 -51.48
CA ASP A 93 -37.73 -15.07 -52.09
C ASP A 93 -37.82 -16.54 -52.55
N GLN A 94 -38.61 -17.36 -51.81
CA GLN A 94 -39.72 -18.19 -52.34
C GLN A 94 -40.32 -19.16 -51.29
N GLY A 95 -41.64 -19.01 -51.03
CA GLY A 95 -42.58 -20.15 -50.97
C GLY A 95 -43.16 -20.62 -49.62
N GLY A 96 -44.44 -20.30 -49.35
CA GLY A 96 -45.34 -21.15 -48.54
C GLY A 96 -46.24 -20.43 -47.52
N PRO A 97 -47.59 -20.50 -47.62
CA PRO A 97 -48.50 -19.73 -46.76
C PRO A 97 -49.06 -20.51 -45.55
N ALA A 98 -49.64 -19.75 -44.63
CA ALA A 98 -50.55 -20.11 -43.52
C ALA A 98 -49.91 -20.37 -42.14
N GLY A 99 -50.17 -19.44 -41.21
CA GLY A 99 -49.97 -19.65 -39.77
C GLY A 99 -49.78 -18.37 -38.95
N VAL A 100 -50.89 -17.71 -38.59
CA VAL A 100 -51.18 -16.88 -37.40
C VAL A 100 -50.01 -16.14 -36.67
N PRO A 101 -50.12 -14.83 -36.38
CA PRO A 101 -49.10 -14.13 -35.59
C PRO A 101 -49.15 -14.57 -34.12
N VAL A 102 -48.10 -15.23 -33.64
CA VAL A 102 -47.87 -15.40 -32.20
C VAL A 102 -47.40 -14.06 -31.63
N ILE A 103 -48.32 -13.31 -31.04
CA ILE A 103 -48.00 -12.27 -30.06
C ILE A 103 -47.42 -12.98 -28.85
N ARG A 104 -46.09 -12.93 -28.70
CA ARG A 104 -45.43 -13.21 -27.41
C ARG A 104 -45.41 -11.93 -26.59
N SER A 105 -46.54 -11.66 -25.94
CA SER A 105 -46.59 -10.82 -24.75
C SER A 105 -46.54 -11.73 -23.52
N GLY A 106 -45.60 -11.42 -22.63
CA GLY A 106 -45.33 -12.11 -21.37
C GLY A 106 -43.85 -11.92 -21.10
N GLY A 107 -43.39 -11.03 -20.24
CA GLY A 107 -43.95 -10.63 -18.94
C GLY A 107 -42.77 -10.74 -17.99
N GLY A 108 -42.29 -9.61 -17.47
CA GLY A 108 -41.07 -9.54 -16.69
C GLY A 108 -40.64 -8.10 -16.43
N THR A 109 -41.57 -7.28 -15.95
CA THR A 109 -41.25 -5.99 -15.33
C THR A 109 -40.69 -6.26 -13.94
N ASP A 110 -39.43 -6.70 -13.85
CA ASP A 110 -38.67 -6.66 -12.61
C ASP A 110 -37.73 -5.46 -12.66
N GLY A 111 -38.31 -4.31 -12.34
CA GLY A 111 -37.60 -3.09 -12.04
C GLY A 111 -36.80 -3.26 -10.75
N ASN A 112 -35.58 -3.78 -10.86
CA ASN A 112 -34.48 -3.40 -9.97
C ASN A 112 -33.11 -3.67 -10.62
N GLY A 113 -32.91 -3.15 -11.82
CA GLY A 113 -31.57 -2.97 -12.38
C GLY A 113 -30.84 -1.86 -11.65
N ARG A 114 -30.49 -2.06 -10.38
CA ARG A 114 -29.62 -1.14 -9.64
C ARG A 114 -28.23 -1.28 -10.24
N ARG A 115 -28.01 -0.51 -11.31
CA ARG A 115 -26.71 -0.31 -11.95
C ARG A 115 -25.69 -0.06 -10.83
N PRO A 116 -24.64 -0.88 -10.69
CA PRO A 116 -23.64 -0.63 -9.67
C PRO A 116 -23.13 0.80 -9.87
N PRO A 117 -22.91 1.56 -8.78
CA PRO A 117 -22.39 2.91 -8.91
C PRO A 117 -21.08 2.81 -9.69
N GLN A 118 -21.01 3.49 -10.83
CA GLN A 118 -19.78 3.59 -11.61
C GLN A 118 -18.74 4.22 -10.68
N SER A 119 -17.85 3.41 -10.11
CA SER A 119 -16.73 3.93 -9.33
C SER A 119 -15.87 4.71 -10.30
N VAL A 120 -15.74 6.00 -10.04
CA VAL A 120 -14.89 6.90 -10.82
C VAL A 120 -13.45 6.51 -10.48
N ALA A 121 -12.89 5.56 -11.22
CA ALA A 121 -11.53 5.06 -11.02
C ALA A 121 -10.53 6.02 -11.67
N THR A 122 -9.71 6.70 -10.88
CA THR A 122 -8.74 7.67 -11.40
C THR A 122 -7.53 6.95 -11.99
N SER A 123 -6.77 7.61 -12.88
CA SER A 123 -5.50 7.06 -13.41
C SER A 123 -4.48 6.72 -12.31
N MET A 124 -4.69 7.26 -11.09
CA MET A 124 -3.86 6.98 -9.93
C MET A 124 -4.23 5.67 -9.22
N ASP A 125 -5.47 5.20 -9.29
CA ASP A 125 -5.84 3.91 -8.69
C ASP A 125 -5.11 2.76 -9.41
N ASP A 126 -4.96 2.86 -10.74
CA ASP A 126 -4.20 1.91 -11.55
C ASP A 126 -2.67 2.00 -11.31
N LEU A 127 -2.16 3.22 -11.11
CA LEU A 127 -0.74 3.47 -10.82
C LEU A 127 -0.38 3.01 -9.41
N GLU A 128 -1.25 3.22 -8.43
CA GLU A 128 -1.10 2.77 -7.06
C GLU A 128 -1.13 1.24 -7.01
N GLU A 129 -2.06 0.58 -7.71
CA GLU A 129 -2.01 -0.87 -7.85
C GLU A 129 -0.72 -1.35 -8.53
N ALA A 130 -0.22 -0.65 -9.56
CA ALA A 130 1.04 -1.00 -10.21
C ALA A 130 2.24 -0.85 -9.26
N PHE A 131 2.27 0.20 -8.47
CA PHE A 131 3.29 0.45 -7.45
C PHE A 131 3.23 -0.59 -6.34
N GLN A 132 2.04 -0.91 -5.84
CA GLN A 132 1.81 -1.93 -4.82
C GLN A 132 2.16 -3.33 -5.33
N ARG A 133 1.88 -3.64 -6.60
CA ARG A 133 2.32 -4.88 -7.25
C ARG A 133 3.84 -4.94 -7.35
N ARG A 134 4.51 -3.86 -7.73
CA ARG A 134 5.98 -3.80 -7.82
C ARG A 134 6.61 -3.96 -6.44
N LYS A 135 6.12 -3.24 -5.43
CA LYS A 135 6.55 -3.33 -4.03
C LYS A 135 6.31 -4.72 -3.43
N ARG A 136 5.17 -5.36 -3.75
CA ARG A 136 4.86 -6.74 -3.31
C ARG A 136 5.81 -7.75 -3.96
N ARG A 137 6.08 -7.62 -5.26
CA ARG A 137 7.05 -8.45 -5.98
C ARG A 137 8.47 -8.28 -5.44
N GLU A 138 8.86 -7.05 -5.16
CA GLU A 138 10.16 -6.73 -4.56
C GLU A 138 10.28 -7.31 -3.14
N LEU A 139 9.22 -7.24 -2.34
CA LEU A 139 9.17 -7.82 -1.00
C LEU A 139 9.14 -9.35 -1.02
N GLU A 140 8.46 -9.95 -2.00
CA GLU A 140 8.53 -11.38 -2.30
C GLU A 140 9.92 -11.79 -2.78
N GLN A 141 10.56 -10.99 -3.62
CA GLN A 141 11.93 -11.22 -4.11
C GLN A 141 12.95 -11.11 -2.98
N ALA A 142 12.81 -10.14 -2.08
CA ALA A 142 13.63 -10.02 -0.87
C ALA A 142 13.39 -11.19 0.10
N ARG A 143 12.14 -11.65 0.25
CA ARG A 143 11.80 -12.87 1.00
C ARG A 143 12.44 -14.12 0.39
N MET A 144 12.46 -14.22 -0.93
CA MET A 144 13.06 -15.35 -1.67
C MET A 144 14.60 -15.28 -1.68
N ALA A 145 15.19 -14.09 -1.72
CA ALA A 145 16.65 -13.90 -1.63
C ALA A 145 17.21 -14.16 -0.22
N GLY A 146 16.37 -14.04 0.83
CA GLY A 146 16.69 -14.44 2.20
C GLY A 146 16.52 -15.94 2.48
N ALA A 147 16.12 -16.74 1.49
CA ALA A 147 15.85 -18.18 1.62
C ALA A 147 17.09 -19.06 1.41
N GLY A 148 18.28 -18.56 1.77
CA GLY A 148 19.47 -19.39 1.90
C GLY A 148 19.43 -20.15 3.23
N ASP A 149 19.16 -21.45 3.17
CA ASP A 149 19.36 -22.48 4.20
C ASP A 149 19.28 -22.03 5.67
N ARG A 150 18.18 -21.38 6.05
CA ARG A 150 17.75 -21.38 7.44
C ARG A 150 16.84 -22.59 7.61
N GLN A 151 17.43 -23.70 8.06
CA GLN A 151 16.66 -24.78 8.67
C GLN A 151 15.61 -24.15 9.58
N PRO A 152 14.33 -24.54 9.50
CA PRO A 152 13.33 -24.02 10.40
C PRO A 152 13.80 -24.34 11.81
N VAL A 153 14.28 -23.32 12.53
CA VAL A 153 14.61 -23.44 13.94
C VAL A 153 13.28 -23.77 14.58
N GLN A 154 13.05 -25.05 14.85
CA GLN A 154 11.87 -25.48 15.57
C GLN A 154 11.94 -24.75 16.90
N GLN A 155 11.10 -23.74 17.06
CA GLN A 155 11.02 -23.01 18.31
C GLN A 155 10.64 -24.05 19.35
N VAL A 156 11.60 -24.42 20.18
CA VAL A 156 11.37 -25.27 21.36
C VAL A 156 10.49 -24.43 22.27
N ILE A 157 9.17 -24.52 22.06
CA ILE A 157 8.19 -24.02 23.01
C ILE A 157 8.44 -24.86 24.25
N ARG A 158 9.15 -24.29 25.22
CA ARG A 158 9.29 -24.89 26.55
C ARG A 158 7.87 -24.97 27.11
N GLY A 159 7.24 -26.15 27.02
CA GLY A 159 5.86 -26.38 27.46
C GLY A 159 5.62 -26.21 28.96
N ALA A 160 6.66 -25.85 29.72
CA ALA A 160 6.54 -25.51 31.12
C ALA A 160 6.10 -24.03 31.25
N ALA A 161 4.93 -23.81 31.84
CA ALA A 161 4.50 -22.50 32.29
C ALA A 161 5.63 -21.86 33.11
N LYS A 162 6.09 -20.67 32.70
CA LYS A 162 7.10 -19.93 33.46
C LYS A 162 6.47 -19.55 34.80
N VAL A 163 6.95 -20.18 35.88
CA VAL A 163 6.51 -19.88 37.25
C VAL A 163 6.84 -18.41 37.53
N GLY A 164 5.81 -17.61 37.77
CA GLY A 164 5.94 -16.20 38.08
C GLY A 164 6.55 -15.98 39.46
N ARG A 165 7.18 -14.82 39.66
CA ARG A 165 7.90 -14.47 40.90
C ARG A 165 7.04 -14.58 42.18
N ASN A 166 5.72 -14.45 42.07
CA ASN A 166 4.77 -14.53 43.19
C ASN A 166 3.96 -15.85 43.24
N ASP A 167 4.12 -16.75 42.27
CA ASP A 167 3.37 -18.01 42.19
C ASP A 167 3.83 -19.01 43.27
N PRO A 168 2.99 -20.00 43.65
CA PRO A 168 3.40 -21.06 44.56
C PRO A 168 4.63 -21.79 44.03
N CYS A 169 5.63 -21.97 44.90
CA CYS A 169 6.91 -22.53 44.50
C CYS A 169 6.77 -24.04 44.17
N PRO A 170 7.29 -24.50 43.01
CA PRO A 170 7.12 -25.90 42.55
C PRO A 170 7.87 -26.94 43.40
N CYS A 171 8.69 -26.52 44.38
CA CYS A 171 9.34 -27.42 45.33
C CYS A 171 8.43 -27.92 46.46
N GLY A 172 7.15 -27.54 46.48
CA GLY A 172 6.18 -27.99 47.48
C GLY A 172 6.27 -27.30 48.84
N SER A 173 7.08 -26.23 48.97
CA SER A 173 7.30 -25.53 50.25
C SER A 173 6.13 -24.66 50.73
N GLY A 174 5.06 -24.53 49.93
CA GLY A 174 3.89 -23.68 50.22
C GLY A 174 4.17 -22.16 50.20
N LYS A 175 5.40 -21.73 49.93
CA LYS A 175 5.81 -20.32 49.88
C LYS A 175 5.80 -19.79 48.44
N LYS A 176 5.67 -18.46 48.27
CA LYS A 176 5.81 -17.80 46.95
C LYS A 176 7.22 -18.03 46.39
N TYR A 177 7.35 -18.20 45.07
CA TYR A 177 8.61 -18.51 44.39
C TYR A 177 9.78 -17.59 44.81
N LYS A 178 9.58 -16.26 44.85
CA LYS A 178 10.59 -15.28 45.30
C LYS A 178 11.08 -15.42 46.75
N LYS A 179 10.34 -16.12 47.61
CA LYS A 179 10.68 -16.34 49.02
C LYS A 179 11.21 -17.76 49.26
N CYS A 180 11.43 -18.53 48.20
CA CYS A 180 11.96 -19.89 48.26
C CYS A 180 13.02 -20.06 47.16
N CYS A 181 12.79 -20.89 46.14
CA CYS A 181 13.78 -21.19 45.10
C CYS A 181 14.20 -19.96 44.27
N GLY A 182 13.39 -18.90 44.22
CA GLY A 182 13.71 -17.63 43.53
C GLY A 182 14.23 -16.52 44.44
N ALA A 183 14.68 -16.83 45.67
CA ALA A 183 15.21 -15.85 46.61
C ALA A 183 16.67 -15.47 46.35
N ASN A 184 17.46 -16.39 45.76
CA ASN A 184 18.88 -16.21 45.43
C ASN A 184 19.17 -16.33 43.93
N ALA A 185 18.12 -16.29 43.09
CA ALA A 185 18.20 -16.35 41.64
C ALA A 185 18.14 -14.94 41.03
#